data_AF-J9WGR9-F1
#
_entry.id   AF-J9WGR9-F1
#
_cell.length_a   1.000
_cell.length_b   1.000
_cell.length_c   1.000
_cell.angle_alpha   90.00
_cell.angle_beta   90.00
_cell.angle_gamma   90.00
#
_symmetry.space_group_name_H-M   'P 1'
#
loop_
_entity.id
_entity.type
_entity.pdbx_description
1 polymer ?
#
loop_
_entity_poly.entity_id
_entity_poly.type
_entity_poly.pdbx_seq_one_letter_code
_entity_poly.pdbx_strand_id
1 'polypeptide(L)' 'MLDALTFCDLTTGPDGSAVSVEDRLSDVLARYGPDDPVHRAVDAAREELLAAVGRVRGWL' A
#
# COMPACT_ATOMS: atom_id res chain seq x y z
N MET A 1 0.94 15.58 2.91
CA MET A 1 -0.13 15.27 1.93
C MET A 1 0.09 13.89 1.31
N LEU A 2 1.31 13.53 0.90
CA LEU A 2 1.61 12.21 0.33
C LEU A 2 1.18 11.05 1.24
N ASP A 3 1.51 11.09 2.53
CA ASP A 3 1.12 10.04 3.49
C ASP A 3 -0.38 9.76 3.52
N ALA A 4 -1.22 10.80 3.42
CA ALA A 4 -2.68 10.65 3.39
C ALA A 4 -3.17 9.95 2.12
N LEU A 5 -2.58 10.27 0.96
CA LEU A 5 -2.91 9.62 -0.31
C LEU A 5 -2.43 8.16 -0.33
N THR A 6 -1.21 7.91 0.15
CA THR A 6 -0.67 6.56 0.32
C THR A 6 -1.53 5.73 1.26
N PHE A 7 -1.98 6.32 2.38
CA PHE A 7 -2.92 5.67 3.28
C PHE A 7 -4.23 5.31 2.54
N CYS A 8 -4.87 6.27 1.86
CA CYS A 8 -6.10 6.01 1.13
C CYS A 8 -5.93 4.92 0.05
N ASP A 9 -4.85 4.93 -0.73
CA ASP A 9 -4.57 3.92 -1.75
C ASP A 9 -4.34 2.52 -1.16
N LEU A 10 -3.66 2.44 -0.01
CA LEU A 10 -3.31 1.18 0.62
C LEU A 10 -4.42 0.60 1.49
N THR A 11 -5.40 1.40 1.91
CA THR A 11 -6.51 0.94 2.77
C THR A 11 -7.86 0.89 2.07
N THR A 12 -7.92 1.17 0.76
CA THR A 12 -9.17 1.18 -0.02
C THR A 12 -9.12 0.20 -1.17
N GLY A 13 -10.06 -0.74 -1.20
CA GLY A 13 -10.25 -1.69 -2.28
C GLY A 13 -10.83 -1.02 -3.54
N PRO A 14 -10.78 -1.71 -4.70
CA PRO A 14 -11.29 -1.18 -5.97
C PRO A 14 -12.80 -0.88 -5.97
N ASP A 15 -13.55 -1.48 -5.05
CA ASP A 15 -14.97 -1.24 -4.82
C ASP A 15 -15.25 -0.17 -3.73
N GLY A 16 -14.19 0.45 -3.19
CA GLY A 16 -14.28 1.41 -2.10
C GLY A 16 -14.36 0.79 -0.70
N SER A 17 -14.30 -0.54 -0.58
CA SER A 17 -14.28 -1.21 0.73
C SER A 17 -12.96 -0.97 1.48
N ALA A 18 -12.99 -1.04 2.80
CA ALA A 18 -11.78 -0.98 3.61
C ALA A 18 -11.00 -2.30 3.47
N VAL A 19 -9.70 -2.21 3.25
CA VAL A 19 -8.77 -3.36 3.20
C VAL A 19 -7.60 -3.14 4.14
N SER A 20 -6.96 -4.21 4.59
CA SER A 20 -5.70 -4.10 5.30
C SER A 20 -4.58 -3.72 4.34
N VAL A 21 -3.57 -3.00 4.84
CA VAL A 21 -2.41 -2.64 4.01
C VAL A 21 -1.62 -3.87 3.61
N GLU A 22 -1.55 -4.87 4.48
CA GLU A 22 -0.88 -6.15 4.23
C GLU A 22 -1.55 -6.94 3.10
N ASP A 23 -2.89 -7.02 3.10
CA ASP A 23 -3.65 -7.67 2.04
C ASP A 23 -3.50 -6.91 0.72
N ARG A 24 -3.52 -5.57 0.78
CA ARG A 24 -3.36 -4.73 -0.42
C ARG A 24 -1.98 -4.89 -1.05
N LEU A 25 -0.91 -4.88 -0.25
CA LEU A 25 0.45 -5.11 -0.76
C LEU A 25 0.59 -6.52 -1.33
N SER A 26 0.02 -7.53 -0.66
CA SER A 26 0.05 -8.93 -1.13
C SER A 26 -0.68 -9.10 -2.46
N ASP A 27 -1.86 -8.50 -2.61
CA ASP A 27 -2.63 -8.48 -3.85
C ASP A 27 -1.84 -7.81 -5.00
N VAL A 28 -1.21 -6.66 -4.74
CA VAL A 28 -0.38 -5.98 -5.74
C VAL A 28 0.79 -6.86 -6.20
N LEU A 29 1.51 -7.51 -5.27
CA LEU A 29 2.65 -8.37 -5.60
C LEU A 29 2.24 -9.70 -6.23
N ALA A 30 1.01 -10.17 -6.01
CA ALA A 30 0.45 -11.32 -6.70
C ALA A 30 0.00 -10.96 -8.13
N ARG A 31 -0.54 -9.76 -8.33
CA ARG A 31 -1.04 -9.29 -9.63
C ARG A 31 0.07 -8.93 -10.60
N TYR A 32 1.16 -8.33 -10.10
CA TYR A 32 2.35 -8.01 -10.87
C TYR A 32 3.46 -8.97 -10.46
N GLY A 33 3.94 -9.81 -11.39
CA GLY A 33 5.02 -10.77 -11.12
C GLY A 33 6.36 -10.09 -10.80
N PRO A 34 7.36 -10.83 -10.29
CA PRO A 34 8.60 -10.26 -9.74
C PRO A 34 9.45 -9.43 -10.71
N ASP A 35 9.35 -9.69 -12.02
CA ASP A 35 10.07 -8.92 -13.05
C ASP A 35 9.37 -7.61 -13.42
N ASP A 36 8.12 -7.43 -13.01
CA ASP A 36 7.32 -6.25 -13.30
C ASP A 36 7.87 -5.02 -12.53
N PRO A 37 8.01 -3.85 -13.18
CA PRO A 37 8.43 -2.62 -12.50
C PRO A 37 7.58 -2.26 -11.27
N VAL A 38 6.27 -2.53 -11.30
CA VAL A 38 5.36 -2.26 -10.18
C VAL A 38 5.70 -3.17 -9.00
N HIS A 39 5.92 -4.46 -9.24
CA HIS A 39 6.30 -5.39 -8.20
C HIS A 39 7.60 -4.94 -7.52
N ARG A 40 8.64 -4.66 -8.31
CA ARG A 40 9.94 -4.25 -7.78
C ARG A 40 9.87 -2.95 -7.00
N ALA A 41 9.09 -1.98 -7.47
CA ALA A 41 8.90 -0.71 -6.77
C ALA A 41 8.18 -0.89 -5.43
N VAL A 42 7.10 -1.68 -5.42
CA VAL A 42 6.28 -1.93 -4.22
C VAL A 42 7.06 -2.75 -3.20
N ASP A 43 7.78 -3.79 -3.64
CA ASP A 43 8.57 -4.62 -2.74
C ASP A 43 9.74 -3.84 -2.13
N ALA A 44 10.45 -3.04 -2.93
CA ALA A 44 11.53 -2.19 -2.43
C ALA A 44 11.05 -1.09 -1.47
N ALA A 45 9.84 -0.55 -1.69
CA ALA A 45 9.27 0.52 -0.86
C ALA A 45 8.40 0.01 0.30
N ARG A 46 8.25 -1.32 0.48
CA ARG A 46 7.31 -1.94 1.42
C ARG A 46 7.32 -1.30 2.80
N GLU A 47 8.50 -1.18 3.41
CA GLU A 47 8.62 -0.64 4.77
C GLU A 47 8.23 0.85 4.85
N GLU A 48 8.56 1.65 3.83
CA GLU A 48 8.14 3.06 3.80
C GLU A 48 6.63 3.21 3.57
N LEU A 49 6.03 2.35 2.75
CA LEU A 49 4.58 2.31 2.53
C LEU A 49 3.83 1.99 3.84
N LEU A 50 4.33 1.01 4.60
CA LEU A 50 3.81 0.69 5.94
C LEU A 50 4.02 1.86 6.92
N ALA A 51 5.19 2.49 6.89
CA ALA A 51 5.48 3.65 7.74
C ALA A 51 4.55 4.84 7.44
N ALA A 52 4.27 5.13 6.17
CA ALA A 52 3.33 6.17 5.77
C ALA A 52 1.93 5.93 6.32
N VAL A 53 1.43 4.69 6.25
CA VAL A 53 0.16 4.28 6.87
C VAL A 53 0.20 4.48 8.38
N GLY A 54 1.29 4.09 9.04
CA GLY A 54 1.50 4.27 10.47
C GLY A 54 1.45 5.73 10.91
N ARG A 55 2.07 6.64 10.15
CA ARG A 55 2.06 8.09 10.43
C ARG A 55 0.64 8.66 10.41
N VAL A 56 -0.18 8.29 9.41
CA VAL A 56 -1.57 8.75 9.31
C VAL A 56 -2.43 8.20 10.44
N ARG A 57 -2.26 6.93 10.82
CA ARG A 57 -2.99 6.34 11.96
C ARG A 57 -2.69 7.05 13.27
N GLY A 58 -1.50 7.63 13.43
CA GLY A 58 -1.12 8.42 14.60
C GLY A 58 -1.59 9.88 14.57
N TRP A 59 -2.29 10.33 13.52
CA TRP A 59 -2.92 11.66 13.51
C TRP A 59 -4.26 11.70 14.26
N LEU A 60 -4.82 10.52 14.54
CA LEU A 60 -6.04 10.32 15.33
C LEU A 60 -5.71 10.22 16.83
#